data_AF-A0A2T3CQD4-F1
#
_entry.id   AF-A0A2T3CQD4-F1
#
_cell.length_a   1.000
_cell.length_b   1.000
_cell.length_c   1.000
_cell.angle_alpha   90.00
_cell.angle_beta   90.00
_cell.angle_gamma   90.00
#
_symmetry.space_group_name_H-M   'P 1'
#
loop_
_entity.id
_entity.type
_entity.pdbx_description
1 polymer ?
#
loop_
_entity_poly.entity_id
_entity_poly.type
_entity_poly.pdbx_seq_one_letter_code
_entity_poly.pdbx_strand_id
1 'polypeptide(L)'
;MLIASSVALALDLTPAELAGKRLYREGLSSSNAQVSARVGAADMLVPASVVPCGSCHGADGLGRAEGGVRPPPLSWQRMALGQGLRRINGRAYPAYTESSLTRAIQEGRDPAGNRLDPAMPRFVLSMADQRNLNAYLKRLADDRDPGVEDQTLRLGTLLPGEGALAAPARVVAAVLEDRIKQLNQQGGIHGRQLQLINVDPGADLASAEQALKRLLEQEQVFALISPLAPALDATLATRLEQARVPLIGAAPLLTQSTQIFDPLPGLEEQLLSLADYAQVNLALPQADTRIIYADPGLASLARHLEQQLQRRGWREVKAQALAGQAPEGQALFFLGQTEDFARLTTQLQQVGRTPYLFAAANQVSSQLPQVPAAWSRRLFLAYPFVPDDWTAAGRQALTDLRLRQGLDGRQGVLQVSTWCAVQLLGDALKRVGRDASREKLIQALEGLHDVQTGLTPPLSFGPGRRQGLAGAHVVTLEMPGPVFYPVAAYRPVAEVNEP
;
A
#
# COMPACT_ATOMS: atom_id res chain seq x y z
N MET A 1 -13.05 28.77 31.78
CA MET A 1 -12.69 29.65 30.64
C MET A 1 -12.29 28.72 29.49
N LEU A 2 -13.27 28.32 28.67
CA LEU A 2 -13.11 27.38 27.57
C LEU A 2 -12.57 28.16 26.36
N ILE A 3 -11.29 27.95 26.02
CA ILE A 3 -10.74 28.45 24.76
C ILE A 3 -11.13 27.43 23.70
N ALA A 4 -12.13 27.78 22.89
CA ALA A 4 -12.45 27.06 21.67
C ALA A 4 -11.26 27.20 20.71
N SER A 5 -10.51 26.12 20.53
CA SER A 5 -9.55 26.00 19.42
C SER A 5 -10.32 26.06 18.11
N SER A 6 -10.12 27.12 17.35
CA SER A 6 -10.57 27.26 15.98
C SER A 6 -9.85 26.22 15.12
N VAL A 7 -10.54 25.11 14.82
CA VAL A 7 -10.15 24.15 13.81
C VAL A 7 -10.22 24.88 12.47
N ALA A 8 -9.06 25.23 11.91
CA ALA A 8 -8.97 25.67 10.52
C ALA A 8 -9.18 24.42 9.64
N LEU A 9 -10.45 24.07 9.41
CA LEU A 9 -10.83 23.16 8.33
C LEU A 9 -10.30 23.76 7.03
N ALA A 10 -9.56 22.99 6.24
CA ALA A 10 -9.28 23.35 4.86
C ALA A 10 -10.64 23.58 4.19
N LEU A 11 -10.93 24.82 3.78
CA LEU A 11 -12.21 25.15 3.14
C LEU A 11 -12.37 24.31 1.88
N ASP A 12 -13.49 23.57 1.80
CA ASP A 12 -13.85 22.81 0.62
C ASP A 12 -13.83 23.70 -0.64
N LEU A 13 -13.39 23.12 -1.75
CA LEU A 13 -13.37 23.83 -3.03
C LEU A 13 -14.81 24.14 -3.47
N THR A 14 -15.03 25.37 -3.94
CA THR A 14 -16.28 25.78 -4.56
C THR A 14 -16.53 24.98 -5.86
N PRO A 15 -17.78 24.92 -6.38
CA PRO A 15 -18.06 24.22 -7.63
C PRO A 15 -17.19 24.66 -8.82
N ALA A 16 -16.84 25.94 -8.89
CA ALA A 16 -15.96 26.48 -9.93
C ALA A 16 -14.50 26.01 -9.75
N GLU A 17 -14.02 25.95 -8.50
CA GLU A 17 -12.68 25.44 -8.18
C GLU A 17 -12.59 23.92 -8.38
N LEU A 18 -13.63 23.15 -8.05
CA LEU A 18 -13.71 21.71 -8.35
C LEU A 18 -13.68 21.46 -9.86
N ALA A 19 -14.45 22.22 -10.63
CA ALA A 19 -14.41 22.18 -12.08
C ALA A 19 -13.02 22.53 -12.63
N GLY A 20 -12.37 23.56 -12.07
CA GLY A 20 -11.01 23.95 -12.43
C GLY A 20 -9.97 22.89 -12.08
N LYS A 21 -10.11 22.25 -10.91
CA LYS A 21 -9.27 21.13 -10.47
C LYS A 21 -9.36 19.95 -11.43
N ARG A 22 -10.57 19.58 -11.84
CA ARG A 22 -10.79 18.53 -12.83
C ARG A 22 -10.12 18.87 -14.17
N LEU A 23 -10.27 20.11 -14.65
CA LEU A 23 -9.61 20.54 -15.88
C LEU A 23 -8.08 20.53 -15.74
N TYR A 24 -7.55 20.99 -14.61
CA TYR A 24 -6.11 21.03 -14.34
C TYR A 24 -5.48 19.63 -14.27
N ARG A 25 -6.13 18.70 -13.56
CA ARG A 25 -5.60 17.35 -13.29
C ARG A 25 -5.89 16.35 -14.40
N GLU A 26 -7.03 16.49 -15.08
CA GLU A 26 -7.54 15.47 -16.00
C GLU A 26 -7.79 16.02 -17.40
N GLY A 27 -7.69 17.34 -17.62
CA GLY A 27 -7.94 17.94 -18.93
C GLY A 27 -9.41 17.89 -19.36
N LEU A 28 -10.36 17.69 -18.42
CA LEU A 28 -11.78 17.53 -18.70
C LEU A 28 -12.60 18.78 -18.30
N SER A 29 -13.48 19.25 -19.19
CA SER A 29 -14.41 20.36 -18.91
C SER A 29 -15.52 19.94 -17.94
N SER A 30 -16.06 20.89 -17.17
CA SER A 30 -17.24 20.66 -16.33
C SER A 30 -18.51 20.32 -17.12
N SER A 31 -18.58 20.68 -18.40
CA SER A 31 -19.69 20.31 -19.29
C SER A 31 -19.54 18.91 -19.91
N ASN A 32 -18.43 18.21 -19.62
CA ASN A 32 -17.98 17.00 -20.32
C ASN A 32 -17.71 17.20 -21.82
N ALA A 33 -17.71 18.44 -22.32
CA ALA A 33 -17.20 18.73 -23.66
C ALA A 33 -15.69 18.41 -23.72
N GLN A 34 -15.25 17.89 -24.86
CA GLN A 34 -13.84 17.62 -25.09
C GLN A 34 -13.07 18.94 -25.19
N VAL A 35 -12.07 19.11 -24.34
CA VAL A 35 -11.12 20.21 -24.41
C VAL A 35 -9.92 19.77 -25.24
N SER A 36 -9.41 20.65 -26.10
CA SER A 36 -8.23 20.38 -26.92
C SER A 36 -7.05 21.26 -26.51
N ALA A 37 -5.83 20.77 -26.76
CA ALA A 37 -4.60 21.51 -26.58
C ALA A 37 -3.71 21.38 -27.82
N ARG A 38 -2.99 22.45 -28.16
CA ARG A 38 -1.96 22.45 -29.21
C ARG A 38 -0.61 22.20 -28.58
N VAL A 39 0.15 21.24 -29.12
CA VAL A 39 1.43 20.79 -28.55
C VAL A 39 2.55 20.86 -29.58
N GLY A 40 3.75 21.25 -29.10
CA GLY A 40 4.96 21.29 -29.90
C GLY A 40 5.02 22.45 -30.88
N ALA A 41 6.12 22.54 -31.64
CA ALA A 41 6.34 23.62 -32.60
C ALA A 41 5.37 23.59 -33.80
N ALA A 42 4.77 22.43 -34.08
CA ALA A 42 3.82 22.23 -35.17
C ALA A 42 2.35 22.46 -34.76
N ASP A 43 2.09 22.86 -33.51
CA ASP A 43 0.73 23.11 -32.97
C ASP A 43 -0.23 21.91 -33.19
N MET A 44 0.26 20.69 -33.00
CA MET A 44 -0.54 19.48 -33.16
C MET A 44 -1.68 19.48 -32.15
N LEU A 45 -2.91 19.33 -32.64
CA LEU A 45 -4.11 19.34 -31.79
C LEU A 45 -4.34 17.96 -31.18
N VAL A 46 -4.36 17.90 -29.85
CA VAL A 46 -4.62 16.67 -29.08
C VAL A 46 -5.69 16.93 -28.02
N PRO A 47 -6.39 15.89 -27.53
CA PRO A 47 -7.26 16.03 -26.38
C PRO A 47 -6.46 16.50 -25.15
N ALA A 48 -6.98 17.48 -24.41
CA ALA A 48 -6.33 18.02 -23.22
C ALA A 48 -6.14 16.97 -22.12
N SER A 49 -6.93 15.89 -22.11
CA SER A 49 -6.77 14.76 -21.18
C SER A 49 -5.51 13.94 -21.39
N VAL A 50 -4.85 14.05 -22.55
CA VAL A 50 -3.55 13.42 -22.82
C VAL A 50 -2.40 14.27 -22.29
N VAL A 51 -2.61 15.59 -22.18
CA VAL A 51 -1.61 16.57 -21.74
C VAL A 51 -2.18 17.54 -20.69
N PRO A 52 -2.74 17.03 -19.57
CA PRO A 52 -3.32 17.90 -18.55
C PRO A 52 -2.23 18.75 -17.90
N CYS A 53 -2.59 19.94 -17.39
CA CYS A 53 -1.63 20.86 -16.76
C CYS A 53 -0.82 20.19 -15.63
N GLY A 54 -1.49 19.35 -14.83
CA GLY A 54 -0.90 18.64 -13.72
C GLY A 54 0.17 17.60 -14.08
N SER A 55 0.26 17.14 -15.33
CA SER A 55 1.32 16.19 -15.73
C SER A 55 2.71 16.83 -15.69
N CYS A 56 2.80 18.10 -16.10
CA CYS A 56 4.05 18.87 -16.08
C CYS A 56 4.21 19.67 -14.79
N HIS A 57 3.11 20.27 -14.29
CA HIS A 57 3.18 21.15 -13.13
C HIS A 57 3.01 20.42 -11.78
N GLY A 58 2.63 19.14 -11.79
CA GLY A 58 2.34 18.36 -10.58
C GLY A 58 0.99 18.71 -9.95
N ALA A 59 0.45 17.83 -9.10
CA ALA A 59 -0.79 18.10 -8.37
C ALA A 59 -0.68 19.29 -7.40
N ASP A 60 0.52 19.60 -6.92
CA ASP A 60 0.84 20.72 -6.03
C ASP A 60 1.26 22.01 -6.77
N GLY A 61 1.34 21.95 -8.10
CA GLY A 61 1.73 23.08 -8.93
C GLY A 61 3.18 23.49 -8.80
N LEU A 62 4.10 22.65 -8.27
CA LEU A 62 5.50 23.04 -8.09
C LEU A 62 6.36 22.90 -9.35
N GLY A 63 5.89 22.15 -10.36
CA GLY A 63 6.67 21.83 -11.56
C GLY A 63 7.52 20.58 -11.39
N ARG A 64 7.49 19.69 -12.39
CA ARG A 64 8.35 18.50 -12.49
C ARG A 64 9.28 18.68 -13.68
N ALA A 65 10.59 18.63 -13.45
CA ALA A 65 11.58 18.75 -14.51
C ALA A 65 11.70 17.43 -15.28
N GLU A 66 11.58 17.48 -16.60
CA GLU A 66 11.63 16.30 -17.48
C GLU A 66 12.18 16.67 -18.86
N GLY A 67 13.05 15.84 -19.44
CA GLY A 67 13.48 16.02 -20.84
C GLY A 67 14.13 17.37 -21.17
N GLY A 68 14.74 18.04 -20.18
CA GLY A 68 15.30 19.39 -20.32
C GLY A 68 14.29 20.53 -20.12
N VAL A 69 13.00 20.22 -19.99
CA VAL A 69 11.94 21.18 -19.66
C VAL A 69 11.84 21.31 -18.14
N ARG A 70 11.74 22.56 -17.65
CA ARG A 70 11.53 22.86 -16.22
C ARG A 70 10.31 23.75 -16.04
N PRO A 71 9.12 23.16 -15.91
CA PRO A 71 7.88 23.90 -15.69
C PRO A 71 8.00 24.74 -14.40
N PRO A 72 7.62 26.03 -14.43
CA PRO A 72 7.68 26.87 -13.24
C PRO A 72 6.58 26.53 -12.23
N PRO A 73 6.76 26.89 -10.95
CA PRO A 73 5.71 26.74 -9.95
C PRO A 73 4.53 27.70 -10.22
N LEU A 74 3.31 27.19 -10.10
CA LEU A 74 2.04 27.87 -10.42
C LEU A 74 1.34 28.53 -9.21
N SER A 75 2.10 28.86 -8.15
CA SER A 75 1.54 29.58 -7.01
C SER A 75 0.98 30.94 -7.43
N TRP A 76 -0.33 31.16 -7.28
CA TRP A 76 -0.95 32.45 -7.60
C TRP A 76 -0.35 33.61 -6.79
N GLN A 77 -0.06 33.41 -5.50
CA GLN A 77 0.65 34.40 -4.70
C GLN A 77 1.99 34.80 -5.34
N ARG A 78 2.76 33.84 -5.89
CA ARG A 78 4.01 34.16 -6.58
C ARG A 78 3.81 34.79 -7.95
N MET A 79 2.82 34.33 -8.72
CA MET A 79 2.58 34.80 -10.09
C MET A 79 1.94 36.20 -10.13
N ALA A 80 0.96 36.46 -9.26
CA ALA A 80 0.17 37.69 -9.27
C ALA A 80 0.60 38.70 -8.20
N LEU A 81 1.12 38.24 -7.05
CA LEU A 81 1.47 39.11 -5.91
C LEU A 81 2.98 39.15 -5.63
N GLY A 82 3.80 38.43 -6.40
CA GLY A 82 5.26 38.47 -6.27
C GLY A 82 5.78 39.90 -6.40
N GLN A 83 6.62 40.34 -5.44
CA GLN A 83 7.10 41.71 -5.31
C GLN A 83 7.71 42.26 -6.62
N GLY A 84 6.93 43.07 -7.35
CA GLY A 84 7.41 43.91 -8.45
C GLY A 84 7.93 43.18 -9.70
N LEU A 85 8.29 44.00 -10.70
CA LEU A 85 8.94 43.60 -11.95
C LEU A 85 10.16 42.71 -11.66
N ARG A 86 10.05 41.41 -11.89
CA ARG A 86 11.22 40.52 -11.87
C ARG A 86 12.05 40.81 -13.10
N ARG A 87 13.31 41.19 -12.90
CA ARG A 87 14.30 41.34 -13.98
C ARG A 87 15.26 40.15 -13.95
N ILE A 88 15.19 39.29 -14.95
CA ILE A 88 16.10 38.16 -15.13
C ILE A 88 16.70 38.29 -16.53
N ASN A 89 18.02 38.26 -16.65
CA ASN A 89 18.76 38.37 -17.92
C ASN A 89 18.30 39.58 -18.78
N GLY A 90 18.06 40.73 -18.14
CA GLY A 90 17.62 41.96 -18.82
C GLY A 90 16.15 41.98 -19.26
N ARG A 91 15.40 40.89 -19.07
CA ARG A 91 13.96 40.82 -19.39
C ARG A 91 13.10 41.13 -18.18
N ALA A 92 12.08 41.94 -18.41
CA ALA A 92 11.06 42.31 -17.44
C ALA A 92 9.92 41.29 -17.44
N TYR A 93 9.56 40.79 -16.26
CA TYR A 93 8.42 39.91 -16.04
C TYR A 93 7.42 40.61 -15.12
N PRO A 94 6.39 41.28 -15.68
CA PRO A 94 5.29 41.84 -14.90
C PRO A 94 4.51 40.74 -14.18
N ALA A 95 3.80 41.12 -13.11
CA ALA A 95 2.90 40.23 -12.41
C ALA A 95 1.77 39.75 -13.34
N TYR A 96 1.31 38.52 -13.12
CA TYR A 96 0.18 37.97 -13.84
C TYR A 96 -1.14 38.57 -13.35
N THR A 97 -1.96 39.03 -14.30
CA THR A 97 -3.39 39.23 -14.14
C THR A 97 -4.16 38.01 -14.66
N GLU A 98 -5.47 37.92 -14.40
CA GLU A 98 -6.29 36.86 -15.02
C GLU A 98 -6.28 36.92 -16.55
N SER A 99 -6.23 38.13 -17.12
CA SER A 99 -6.19 38.32 -18.57
C SER A 99 -4.84 37.89 -19.17
N SER A 100 -3.72 38.22 -18.52
CA SER A 100 -2.41 37.75 -18.98
C SER A 100 -2.21 36.26 -18.74
N LEU A 101 -2.80 35.69 -17.67
CA LEU A 101 -2.78 34.24 -17.43
C LEU A 101 -3.59 33.49 -18.49
N THR A 102 -4.76 34.01 -18.86
CA THR A 102 -5.58 33.46 -19.96
C THR A 102 -4.77 33.44 -21.26
N ARG A 103 -4.08 34.54 -21.58
CA ARG A 103 -3.19 34.62 -22.75
C ARG A 103 -2.04 33.63 -22.67
N ALA A 104 -1.44 33.44 -21.51
CA ALA A 104 -0.38 32.45 -21.31
C ALA A 104 -0.87 31.03 -21.60
N ILE A 105 -2.07 30.68 -21.13
CA ILE A 105 -2.64 29.34 -21.28
C ILE A 105 -3.11 29.08 -22.72
N GLN A 106 -3.72 30.06 -23.39
CA GLN A 106 -4.32 29.87 -24.71
C GLN A 106 -3.38 30.19 -25.88
N GLU A 107 -2.45 31.12 -25.69
CA GLU A 107 -1.54 31.59 -26.75
C GLU A 107 -0.07 31.28 -26.46
N GLY A 108 0.27 30.85 -25.24
CA GLY A 108 1.65 30.62 -24.85
C GLY A 108 2.45 31.92 -24.76
N ARG A 109 1.85 33.00 -24.24
CA ARG A 109 2.51 34.30 -24.06
C ARG A 109 2.44 34.83 -22.63
N ASP A 110 3.58 35.22 -22.08
CA ASP A 110 3.68 35.80 -20.75
C ASP A 110 3.10 37.24 -20.67
N PRO A 111 3.03 37.87 -19.48
CA PRO A 111 2.51 39.24 -19.32
C PRO A 111 3.30 40.31 -20.08
N ALA A 112 4.58 40.08 -20.37
CA ALA A 112 5.41 40.96 -21.20
C ALA A 112 5.28 40.66 -22.71
N GLY A 113 4.49 39.65 -23.09
CA GLY A 113 4.28 39.24 -24.48
C GLY A 113 5.32 38.26 -25.03
N ASN A 114 6.28 37.81 -24.21
CA ASN A 114 7.26 36.82 -24.63
C ASN A 114 6.60 35.47 -24.85
N ARG A 115 7.08 34.71 -25.83
CA ARG A 115 6.63 33.33 -26.04
C ARG A 115 7.14 32.44 -24.90
N LEU A 116 6.25 31.61 -24.37
CA LEU A 116 6.58 30.53 -23.46
C LEU A 116 7.24 29.37 -24.23
N ASP A 117 7.88 28.48 -23.47
CA ASP A 117 8.50 27.28 -24.02
C ASP A 117 7.50 26.50 -24.89
N PRO A 118 7.87 26.08 -26.13
CA PRO A 118 7.01 25.29 -26.99
C PRO A 118 6.46 24.00 -26.35
N ALA A 119 7.15 23.46 -25.35
CA ALA A 119 6.68 22.29 -24.59
C ALA A 119 5.40 22.56 -23.79
N MET A 120 5.11 23.81 -23.41
CA MET A 120 3.87 24.15 -22.71
C MET A 120 2.67 24.11 -23.69
N PRO A 121 1.66 23.24 -23.49
CA PRO A 121 0.51 23.17 -24.39
C PRO A 121 -0.32 24.46 -24.38
N ARG A 122 -0.92 24.79 -25.54
CA ARG A 122 -1.86 25.92 -25.67
C ARG A 122 -3.29 25.39 -25.69
N PHE A 123 -4.04 25.67 -24.63
CA PHE A 123 -5.36 25.09 -24.43
C PHE A 123 -6.46 25.90 -25.13
N VAL A 124 -7.37 25.20 -25.81
CA VAL A 124 -8.57 25.78 -26.41
C VAL A 124 -9.70 25.65 -25.40
N LEU A 125 -9.91 26.70 -24.60
CA LEU A 125 -10.87 26.70 -23.48
C LEU A 125 -12.09 27.56 -23.77
N SER A 126 -13.26 27.11 -23.30
CA SER A 126 -14.43 27.99 -23.21
C SER A 126 -14.21 29.07 -22.14
N MET A 127 -14.99 30.16 -22.19
CA MET A 127 -14.94 31.18 -21.12
C MET A 127 -15.32 30.63 -19.74
N ALA A 128 -16.17 29.60 -19.69
CA ALA A 128 -16.52 28.94 -18.43
C ALA A 128 -15.33 28.13 -17.89
N ASP A 129 -14.69 27.32 -18.73
CA ASP A 129 -13.53 26.51 -18.35
C ASP A 129 -12.33 27.37 -17.92
N GLN A 130 -12.07 28.47 -18.63
CA GLN A 130 -11.02 29.42 -18.26
C GLN A 130 -11.27 30.04 -16.87
N ARG A 131 -12.51 30.42 -16.56
CA ARG A 131 -12.87 30.96 -15.25
C ARG A 131 -12.71 29.91 -14.15
N ASN A 132 -13.17 28.68 -14.39
CA ASN A 132 -13.01 27.57 -13.46
C ASN A 132 -11.53 27.28 -13.19
N LEU A 133 -10.69 27.21 -14.24
CA LEU A 133 -9.25 27.01 -14.12
C LEU A 133 -8.58 28.14 -13.32
N ASN A 134 -8.90 29.39 -13.63
CA ASN A 134 -8.37 30.55 -12.89
C ASN A 134 -8.76 30.50 -11.41
N ALA A 135 -10.00 30.11 -11.08
CA ALA A 135 -10.44 29.94 -9.71
C ALA A 135 -9.60 28.88 -8.98
N TYR A 136 -9.40 27.72 -9.61
CA TYR A 136 -8.59 26.66 -9.02
C TYR A 136 -7.11 27.03 -8.86
N LEU A 137 -6.48 27.67 -9.85
CA LEU A 137 -5.06 28.06 -9.77
C LEU A 137 -4.77 29.01 -8.59
N LYS A 138 -5.78 29.77 -8.14
CA LYS A 138 -5.68 30.61 -6.92
C LYS A 138 -5.69 29.79 -5.62
N ARG A 139 -6.27 28.59 -5.64
CA ARG A 139 -6.34 27.65 -4.51
C ARG A 139 -5.33 26.50 -4.60
N LEU A 140 -4.71 26.27 -5.75
CA LEU A 140 -3.84 25.11 -6.03
C LEU A 140 -2.81 24.83 -4.94
N ALA A 141 -2.14 25.87 -4.43
CA ALA A 141 -1.11 25.72 -3.39
C ALA A 141 -1.66 25.29 -2.02
N ASP A 142 -2.95 25.50 -1.76
CA ASP A 142 -3.62 25.19 -0.50
C ASP A 142 -4.55 23.97 -0.60
N ASP A 143 -4.78 23.44 -1.81
CA ASP A 143 -5.59 22.25 -2.07
C ASP A 143 -4.77 20.98 -1.76
N ARG A 144 -4.78 20.61 -0.48
CA ARG A 144 -4.09 19.41 0.03
C ARG A 144 -4.95 18.16 -0.16
N ASP A 145 -4.30 17.00 -0.16
CA ASP A 145 -5.03 15.74 -0.13
C ASP A 145 -5.85 15.62 1.17
N PRO A 146 -7.04 14.98 1.11
CA PRO A 146 -7.88 14.80 2.28
C PRO A 146 -7.11 14.15 3.43
N GLY A 147 -7.34 14.66 4.65
CA GLY A 147 -6.69 14.16 5.85
C GLY A 147 -5.34 14.81 6.17
N VAL A 148 -4.85 15.77 5.36
CA VAL A 148 -3.64 16.56 5.64
C VAL A 148 -4.01 17.98 6.02
N GLU A 149 -3.90 18.30 7.31
CA GLU A 149 -4.15 19.62 7.87
C GLU A 149 -2.83 20.31 8.25
N ASP A 150 -2.85 21.49 8.85
CA ASP A 150 -1.61 22.18 9.25
C ASP A 150 -0.89 21.49 10.41
N GLN A 151 -1.65 20.91 11.33
CA GLN A 151 -1.11 20.28 12.55
C GLN A 151 -1.49 18.81 12.69
N THR A 152 -2.26 18.26 11.75
CA THR A 152 -2.81 16.89 11.85
C THR A 152 -2.65 16.16 10.53
N LEU A 153 -2.35 14.86 10.60
CA LEU A 153 -2.47 13.93 9.47
C LEU A 153 -3.32 12.74 9.90
N ARG A 154 -4.46 12.52 9.22
CA ARG A 154 -5.45 11.49 9.55
C ARG A 154 -5.12 10.16 8.87
N LEU A 155 -5.06 9.09 9.65
CA LEU A 155 -4.88 7.71 9.21
C LEU A 155 -6.14 6.91 9.52
N GLY A 156 -6.57 6.06 8.60
CA GLY A 156 -7.72 5.17 8.80
C GLY A 156 -7.30 3.73 9.05
N THR A 157 -8.07 3.00 9.85
CA THR A 157 -7.98 1.54 9.94
C THR A 157 -9.37 0.94 10.14
N LEU A 158 -9.55 -0.30 9.71
CA LEU A 158 -10.79 -1.06 9.86
C LEU A 158 -10.51 -2.23 10.79
N LEU A 159 -11.03 -2.20 12.01
CA LEU A 159 -10.75 -3.23 13.01
C LEU A 159 -12.05 -3.74 13.64
N PRO A 160 -12.41 -5.02 13.46
CA PRO A 160 -13.66 -5.58 13.98
C PRO A 160 -13.65 -5.63 15.50
N GLY A 161 -14.73 -5.17 16.14
CA GLY A 161 -14.90 -5.18 17.58
C GLY A 161 -15.35 -6.55 18.12
N GLU A 162 -16.02 -7.35 17.29
CA GLU A 162 -16.63 -8.63 17.67
C GLU A 162 -16.21 -9.79 16.74
N GLY A 163 -16.61 -11.01 17.11
CA GLY A 163 -16.33 -12.23 16.35
C GLY A 163 -14.89 -12.74 16.45
N ALA A 164 -14.55 -13.69 15.57
CA ALA A 164 -13.25 -14.40 15.59
C ALA A 164 -12.04 -13.46 15.40
N LEU A 165 -12.24 -12.31 14.74
CA LEU A 165 -11.18 -11.35 14.44
C LEU A 165 -11.01 -10.28 15.52
N ALA A 166 -11.87 -10.20 16.53
CA ALA A 166 -11.78 -9.18 17.59
C ALA A 166 -10.48 -9.24 18.39
N ALA A 167 -9.98 -10.44 18.70
CA ALA A 167 -8.72 -10.60 19.41
C ALA A 167 -7.50 -10.14 18.57
N PRO A 168 -7.33 -10.59 17.31
CA PRO A 168 -6.37 -10.00 16.38
C PRO A 168 -6.50 -8.48 16.22
N ALA A 169 -7.72 -7.96 16.07
CA ALA A 169 -8.00 -6.54 15.92
C ALA A 169 -7.49 -5.70 17.10
N ARG A 170 -7.67 -6.19 18.34
CA ARG A 170 -7.12 -5.54 19.55
C ARG A 170 -5.60 -5.48 19.54
N VAL A 171 -4.92 -6.50 19.02
CA VAL A 171 -3.45 -6.50 18.89
C VAL A 171 -3.00 -5.45 17.89
N VAL A 172 -3.65 -5.35 16.73
CA VAL A 172 -3.37 -4.32 15.73
C VAL A 172 -3.60 -2.91 16.32
N ALA A 173 -4.76 -2.69 16.95
CA ALA A 173 -5.09 -1.41 17.59
C ALA A 173 -4.02 -0.99 18.60
N ALA A 174 -3.64 -1.89 19.52
CA ALA A 174 -2.63 -1.63 20.53
C ALA A 174 -1.26 -1.24 19.94
N VAL A 175 -0.83 -1.92 18.87
CA VAL A 175 0.44 -1.60 18.20
C VAL A 175 0.37 -0.25 17.49
N LEU A 176 -0.73 0.02 16.75
CA LEU A 176 -0.93 1.30 16.06
C LEU A 176 -0.95 2.46 17.06
N GLU A 177 -1.75 2.35 18.12
CA GLU A 177 -1.89 3.37 19.17
C GLU A 177 -0.55 3.67 19.87
N ASP A 178 0.18 2.64 20.30
CA ASP A 178 1.48 2.82 20.97
C ASP A 178 2.48 3.53 20.07
N ARG A 179 2.59 3.09 18.81
CA ARG A 179 3.58 3.62 17.87
C ARG A 179 3.24 5.04 17.41
N ILE A 180 1.97 5.29 17.11
CA ILE A 180 1.50 6.64 16.76
C ILE A 180 1.70 7.59 17.94
N LYS A 181 1.37 7.16 19.17
CA LYS A 181 1.61 7.95 20.38
C LYS A 181 3.08 8.30 20.56
N GLN A 182 3.99 7.34 20.36
CA GLN A 182 5.42 7.61 20.45
C GLN A 182 5.90 8.61 19.38
N LEU A 183 5.46 8.47 18.13
CA LEU A 183 5.79 9.43 17.06
C LEU A 183 5.28 10.84 17.41
N ASN A 184 4.06 10.93 17.91
CA ASN A 184 3.45 12.19 18.33
C ASN A 184 4.18 12.85 19.51
N GLN A 185 4.62 12.07 20.49
CA GLN A 185 5.45 12.54 21.62
C GLN A 185 6.83 13.06 21.18
N GLN A 186 7.34 12.58 20.04
CA GLN A 186 8.58 13.07 19.43
C GLN A 186 8.37 14.33 18.56
N GLY A 187 7.20 14.97 18.64
CA GLY A 187 6.85 16.16 17.85
C GLY A 187 6.08 15.85 16.57
N GLY A 188 5.66 14.60 16.38
CA GLY A 188 4.95 14.15 15.18
C GLY A 188 5.85 14.09 13.95
N ILE A 189 5.27 14.28 12.77
CA ILE A 189 6.01 14.29 11.50
C ILE A 189 5.85 15.65 10.83
N HIS A 190 6.96 16.37 10.65
CA HIS A 190 7.00 17.73 10.09
C HIS A 190 6.04 18.71 10.78
N GLY A 191 5.88 18.56 12.11
CA GLY A 191 5.01 19.38 12.94
C GLY A 191 3.53 18.94 12.96
N ARG A 192 3.20 17.81 12.32
CA ARG A 192 1.85 17.22 12.34
C ARG A 192 1.75 16.05 13.29
N GLN A 193 0.72 16.06 14.12
CA GLN A 193 0.29 14.92 14.91
C GLN A 193 -0.43 13.92 14.00
N LEU A 194 -0.12 12.64 14.16
CA LEU A 194 -0.82 11.55 13.48
C LEU A 194 -2.09 11.23 14.27
N GLN A 195 -3.24 11.29 13.63
CA GLN A 195 -4.53 10.92 14.22
C GLN A 195 -5.00 9.60 13.61
N LEU A 196 -5.23 8.58 14.43
CA LEU A 196 -5.80 7.32 13.98
C LEU A 196 -7.33 7.34 14.11
N ILE A 197 -8.02 6.97 13.05
CA ILE A 197 -9.46 6.79 12.99
C ILE A 197 -9.72 5.30 12.75
N ASN A 198 -10.28 4.63 13.76
CA ASN A 198 -10.68 3.24 13.68
C ASN A 198 -12.19 3.14 13.45
N VAL A 199 -12.61 2.37 12.45
CA VAL A 199 -14.03 2.07 12.19
C VAL A 199 -14.22 0.56 12.18
N ASP A 200 -15.24 0.06 12.88
CA ASP A 200 -15.59 -1.36 12.83
C ASP A 200 -16.21 -1.69 11.45
N PRO A 201 -15.62 -2.62 10.67
CA PRO A 201 -16.16 -3.03 9.38
C PRO A 201 -17.40 -3.92 9.49
N GLY A 202 -17.75 -4.47 10.65
CA GLY A 202 -18.76 -5.52 10.75
C GLY A 202 -18.29 -6.84 10.15
N ALA A 203 -19.21 -7.81 10.05
CA ALA A 203 -18.90 -9.17 9.62
C ALA A 203 -19.15 -9.44 8.13
N ASP A 204 -19.92 -8.58 7.47
CA ASP A 204 -20.38 -8.79 6.09
C ASP A 204 -19.85 -7.71 5.13
N LEU A 205 -19.92 -7.99 3.83
CA LEU A 205 -19.40 -7.09 2.80
C LEU A 205 -20.11 -5.72 2.79
N ALA A 206 -21.42 -5.66 3.05
CA ALA A 206 -22.17 -4.41 2.96
C ALA A 206 -21.80 -3.46 4.11
N SER A 207 -21.71 -3.99 5.34
CA SER A 207 -21.22 -3.21 6.49
C SER A 207 -19.77 -2.77 6.30
N ALA A 208 -18.92 -3.64 5.77
CA ALA A 208 -17.50 -3.32 5.55
C ALA A 208 -17.32 -2.24 4.47
N GLU A 209 -18.12 -2.29 3.40
CA GLU A 209 -18.13 -1.28 2.34
C GLU A 209 -18.61 0.08 2.84
N GLN A 210 -19.59 0.11 3.76
CA GLN A 210 -20.04 1.32 4.41
C GLN A 210 -18.97 1.90 5.35
N ALA A 211 -18.28 1.05 6.10
CA ALA A 211 -17.18 1.46 6.98
C ALA A 211 -16.00 2.04 6.17
N LEU A 212 -15.62 1.39 5.07
CA LEU A 212 -14.61 1.92 4.15
C LEU A 212 -15.06 3.26 3.57
N LYS A 213 -16.30 3.36 3.07
CA LYS A 213 -16.86 4.61 2.56
C LYS A 213 -16.79 5.74 3.58
N ARG A 214 -17.11 5.46 4.86
CA ARG A 214 -16.98 6.43 5.95
C ARG A 214 -15.55 6.92 6.08
N LEU A 215 -14.56 6.04 6.11
CA LEU A 215 -13.14 6.44 6.20
C LEU A 215 -12.71 7.32 5.01
N LEU A 216 -13.13 6.96 3.80
CA LEU A 216 -12.69 7.63 2.57
C LEU A 216 -13.39 8.97 2.33
N GLU A 217 -14.70 9.04 2.57
CA GLU A 217 -15.54 10.18 2.17
C GLU A 217 -15.91 11.10 3.33
N GLN A 218 -16.15 10.56 4.54
CA GLN A 218 -16.62 11.35 5.70
C GLN A 218 -15.45 11.76 6.58
N GLU A 219 -14.66 10.77 7.03
CA GLU A 219 -13.49 10.98 7.87
C GLU A 219 -12.29 11.45 7.04
N GLN A 220 -12.37 11.32 5.71
CA GLN A 220 -11.42 11.85 4.74
C GLN A 220 -9.97 11.53 5.11
N VAL A 221 -9.68 10.26 5.40
CA VAL A 221 -8.34 9.85 5.84
C VAL A 221 -7.31 10.01 4.71
N PHE A 222 -6.07 10.33 5.09
CA PHE A 222 -4.97 10.49 4.13
C PHE A 222 -4.50 9.15 3.57
N ALA A 223 -4.37 8.14 4.44
CA ALA A 223 -3.97 6.79 4.10
C ALA A 223 -4.65 5.78 5.04
N LEU A 224 -4.77 4.53 4.59
CA LEU A 224 -5.13 3.41 5.45
C LEU A 224 -3.87 2.75 6.03
N ILE A 225 -3.99 2.23 7.24
CA ILE A 225 -2.91 1.51 7.91
C ILE A 225 -3.42 0.22 8.57
N SER A 226 -2.84 -0.90 8.16
CA SER A 226 -3.10 -2.24 8.71
C SER A 226 -4.59 -2.57 8.97
N PRO A 227 -5.50 -2.42 8.00
CA PRO A 227 -6.89 -2.81 8.19
C PRO A 227 -7.01 -4.35 8.33
N LEU A 228 -8.02 -4.80 9.07
CA LEU A 228 -8.39 -6.20 9.25
C LEU A 228 -9.86 -6.39 8.85
N ALA A 229 -10.14 -6.42 7.55
CA ALA A 229 -11.51 -6.55 7.02
C ALA A 229 -11.57 -7.55 5.85
N PRO A 230 -11.49 -8.88 6.11
CA PRO A 230 -11.46 -9.88 5.04
C PRO A 230 -12.68 -9.85 4.11
N ALA A 231 -13.82 -9.36 4.61
CA ALA A 231 -15.01 -9.15 3.79
C ALA A 231 -14.76 -8.24 2.57
N LEU A 232 -13.73 -7.39 2.60
CA LEU A 232 -13.34 -6.48 1.52
C LEU A 232 -12.25 -7.04 0.59
N ASP A 233 -11.74 -8.26 0.81
CA ASP A 233 -10.56 -8.76 0.07
C ASP A 233 -10.74 -8.68 -1.46
N ALA A 234 -11.96 -8.89 -1.96
CA ALA A 234 -12.28 -8.84 -3.38
C ALA A 234 -12.45 -7.43 -3.96
N THR A 235 -12.72 -6.41 -3.14
CA THR A 235 -13.09 -5.05 -3.60
C THR A 235 -12.12 -3.97 -3.15
N LEU A 236 -11.36 -4.18 -2.07
CA LEU A 236 -10.56 -3.16 -1.40
C LEU A 236 -9.58 -2.47 -2.36
N ALA A 237 -8.82 -3.24 -3.13
CA ALA A 237 -7.84 -2.71 -4.08
C ALA A 237 -8.45 -1.74 -5.08
N THR A 238 -9.52 -2.17 -5.77
CA THR A 238 -10.27 -1.34 -6.73
C THR A 238 -10.78 -0.06 -6.08
N ARG A 239 -11.30 -0.14 -4.85
CA ARG A 239 -11.83 1.02 -4.12
C ARG A 239 -10.73 2.00 -3.74
N LEU A 240 -9.57 1.51 -3.31
CA LEU A 240 -8.42 2.35 -3.00
C LEU A 240 -7.82 3.01 -4.24
N GLU A 241 -7.80 2.32 -5.38
CA GLU A 241 -7.35 2.89 -6.65
C GLU A 241 -8.28 4.00 -7.15
N GLN A 242 -9.59 3.76 -7.09
CA GLN A 242 -10.61 4.76 -7.42
C GLN A 242 -10.50 5.99 -6.52
N ALA A 243 -10.32 5.79 -5.21
CA ALA A 243 -10.17 6.87 -4.24
C ALA A 243 -8.76 7.49 -4.22
N ARG A 244 -7.79 6.84 -4.87
CA ARG A 244 -6.34 7.14 -4.81
C ARG A 244 -5.86 7.27 -3.36
N VAL A 245 -6.17 6.28 -2.53
CA VAL A 245 -5.83 6.25 -1.10
C VAL A 245 -4.80 5.14 -0.84
N PRO A 246 -3.57 5.49 -0.44
CA PRO A 246 -2.56 4.49 -0.10
C PRO A 246 -2.97 3.65 1.12
N LEU A 247 -2.60 2.38 1.12
CA LEU A 247 -2.68 1.47 2.26
C LEU A 247 -1.27 0.94 2.56
N ILE A 248 -0.86 1.05 3.82
CA ILE A 248 0.39 0.46 4.32
C ILE A 248 0.04 -0.61 5.35
N GLY A 249 0.38 -1.87 5.09
CA GLY A 249 -0.03 -3.02 5.89
C GLY A 249 -0.47 -4.19 5.03
N ALA A 250 -1.02 -5.23 5.67
CA ALA A 250 -1.37 -6.49 5.02
C ALA A 250 -2.24 -6.28 3.78
N ALA A 251 -1.78 -6.81 2.64
CA ALA A 251 -2.52 -6.77 1.39
C ALA A 251 -3.58 -7.88 1.34
N PRO A 252 -4.75 -7.63 0.72
CA PRO A 252 -5.64 -8.70 0.28
C PRO A 252 -4.91 -9.73 -0.59
N LEU A 253 -5.38 -10.98 -0.56
CA LEU A 253 -4.78 -12.05 -1.36
C LEU A 253 -4.85 -11.72 -2.87
N LEU A 254 -3.73 -11.91 -3.59
CA LEU A 254 -3.59 -11.78 -5.04
C LEU A 254 -3.88 -10.38 -5.64
N THR A 255 -3.71 -9.29 -4.89
CA THR A 255 -3.86 -7.95 -5.47
C THR A 255 -2.55 -7.35 -5.97
N GLN A 256 -2.57 -6.83 -7.20
CA GLN A 256 -1.51 -5.99 -7.76
C GLN A 256 -1.97 -4.53 -7.77
N SER A 257 -2.23 -3.96 -6.58
CA SER A 257 -2.63 -2.56 -6.49
C SER A 257 -1.44 -1.62 -6.39
N THR A 258 -1.50 -0.51 -7.12
CA THR A 258 -0.50 0.57 -6.98
C THR A 258 -0.60 1.33 -5.66
N GLN A 259 -1.71 1.16 -4.93
CA GLN A 259 -1.99 1.86 -3.68
C GLN A 259 -1.56 1.08 -2.43
N ILE A 260 -1.31 -0.22 -2.54
CA ILE A 260 -1.14 -1.12 -1.40
C ILE A 260 0.34 -1.47 -1.23
N PHE A 261 0.88 -1.28 -0.02
CA PHE A 261 2.26 -1.61 0.34
C PHE A 261 2.27 -2.53 1.55
N ASP A 262 2.57 -3.81 1.33
CA ASP A 262 2.67 -4.81 2.38
C ASP A 262 4.11 -4.90 2.89
N PRO A 263 4.38 -4.74 4.19
CA PRO A 263 5.73 -4.96 4.72
C PRO A 263 6.18 -6.42 4.59
N LEU A 264 5.26 -7.37 4.65
CA LEU A 264 5.54 -8.80 4.71
C LEU A 264 5.36 -9.46 3.32
N PRO A 265 5.91 -10.68 3.12
CA PRO A 265 5.74 -11.38 1.85
C PRO A 265 4.31 -11.91 1.71
N GLY A 266 3.82 -11.96 0.48
CA GLY A 266 2.57 -12.61 0.16
C GLY A 266 2.61 -14.11 0.45
N LEU A 267 1.43 -14.73 0.45
CA LEU A 267 1.31 -16.16 0.73
C LEU A 267 1.98 -17.00 -0.36
N GLU A 268 1.91 -16.57 -1.62
CA GLU A 268 2.57 -17.27 -2.72
C GLU A 268 4.09 -17.31 -2.55
N GLU A 269 4.72 -16.16 -2.28
CA GLU A 269 6.17 -16.05 -2.10
C GLU A 269 6.66 -16.90 -0.92
N GLN A 270 5.86 -16.98 0.15
CA GLN A 270 6.13 -17.88 1.28
C GLN A 270 6.10 -19.36 0.86
N LEU A 271 5.10 -19.78 0.08
CA LEU A 271 4.99 -21.16 -0.39
C LEU A 271 6.03 -21.51 -1.46
N LEU A 272 6.42 -20.57 -2.31
CA LEU A 272 7.51 -20.74 -3.26
C LEU A 272 8.86 -20.90 -2.55
N SER A 273 9.09 -20.20 -1.43
CA SER A 273 10.28 -20.42 -0.60
C SER A 273 10.35 -21.85 -0.06
N LEU A 274 9.20 -22.41 0.34
CA LEU A 274 9.10 -23.82 0.77
C LEU A 274 9.36 -24.79 -0.38
N ALA A 275 8.87 -24.48 -1.58
CA ALA A 275 9.09 -25.28 -2.77
C ALA A 275 10.57 -25.30 -3.19
N ASP A 276 11.23 -24.14 -3.18
CA ASP A 276 12.66 -24.03 -3.49
C ASP A 276 13.49 -24.87 -2.50
N TYR A 277 13.15 -24.82 -1.20
CA TYR A 277 13.79 -25.67 -0.20
C TYR A 277 13.54 -27.17 -0.46
N ALA A 278 12.29 -27.55 -0.71
CA ALA A 278 11.88 -28.94 -0.95
C ALA A 278 12.53 -29.53 -2.21
N GLN A 279 12.71 -28.71 -3.25
CA GLN A 279 13.38 -29.08 -4.48
C GLN A 279 14.84 -29.45 -4.23
N VAL A 280 15.56 -28.61 -3.48
CA VAL A 280 17.00 -28.78 -3.26
C VAL A 280 17.30 -29.84 -2.18
N ASN A 281 16.52 -29.86 -1.10
CA ASN A 281 16.88 -30.61 0.11
C ASN A 281 16.04 -31.88 0.34
N LEU A 282 14.87 -31.99 -0.29
CA LEU A 282 13.96 -33.13 -0.09
C LEU A 282 13.74 -33.98 -1.35
N ALA A 283 14.30 -33.55 -2.49
CA ALA A 283 14.17 -34.23 -3.79
C ALA A 283 12.70 -34.48 -4.23
N LEU A 284 11.81 -33.54 -3.92
CA LEU A 284 10.37 -33.63 -4.22
C LEU A 284 9.86 -33.13 -5.59
N PRO A 285 10.63 -32.54 -6.54
CA PRO A 285 10.03 -32.02 -7.79
C PRO A 285 9.35 -33.06 -8.69
N GLN A 286 9.68 -34.35 -8.52
CA GLN A 286 9.07 -35.47 -9.25
C GLN A 286 7.97 -36.17 -8.44
N ALA A 287 7.71 -35.73 -7.20
CA ALA A 287 6.71 -36.34 -6.33
C ALA A 287 5.29 -35.86 -6.71
N ASP A 288 4.29 -36.72 -6.56
CA ASP A 288 2.88 -36.33 -6.68
C ASP A 288 2.57 -35.24 -5.64
N THR A 289 2.34 -34.02 -6.13
CA THR A 289 2.24 -32.80 -5.35
C THR A 289 0.85 -32.22 -5.47
N ARG A 290 0.20 -31.98 -4.33
CA ARG A 290 -1.15 -31.39 -4.29
C ARG A 290 -1.13 -30.04 -3.61
N ILE A 291 -1.75 -29.05 -4.24
CA ILE A 291 -2.02 -27.75 -3.62
C ILE A 291 -3.44 -27.82 -3.08
N ILE A 292 -3.57 -27.95 -1.76
CA ILE A 292 -4.84 -28.11 -1.06
C ILE A 292 -5.36 -26.75 -0.65
N TYR A 293 -6.43 -26.29 -1.31
CA TYR A 293 -7.10 -25.03 -0.95
C TYR A 293 -8.42 -25.29 -0.24
N ALA A 294 -8.64 -24.59 0.87
CA ALA A 294 -9.78 -24.84 1.74
C ALA A 294 -11.07 -24.12 1.33
N ASP A 295 -10.94 -22.97 0.66
CA ASP A 295 -12.04 -22.09 0.28
C ASP A 295 -12.01 -21.79 -1.24
N PRO A 296 -13.16 -21.71 -1.93
CA PRO A 296 -13.20 -21.37 -3.35
C PRO A 296 -12.53 -20.04 -3.72
N GLY A 297 -12.50 -19.06 -2.82
CA GLY A 297 -11.79 -17.80 -3.01
C GLY A 297 -10.27 -17.95 -3.15
N LEU A 298 -9.70 -19.05 -2.66
CA LEU A 298 -8.27 -19.38 -2.81
C LEU A 298 -7.96 -20.18 -4.08
N ALA A 299 -8.96 -20.56 -4.88
CA ALA A 299 -8.76 -21.40 -6.06
C ALA A 299 -7.95 -20.70 -7.18
N SER A 300 -8.02 -19.37 -7.28
CA SER A 300 -7.16 -18.59 -8.18
C SER A 300 -5.70 -18.65 -7.72
N LEU A 301 -5.44 -18.46 -6.42
CA LEU A 301 -4.10 -18.53 -5.84
C LEU A 301 -3.51 -19.93 -5.99
N ALA A 302 -4.30 -20.96 -5.73
CA ALA A 302 -3.87 -22.35 -5.90
C ALA A 302 -3.46 -22.65 -7.35
N ARG A 303 -4.21 -22.16 -8.34
CA ARG A 303 -3.87 -22.31 -9.77
C ARG A 303 -2.64 -21.51 -10.16
N HIS A 304 -2.46 -20.31 -9.62
CA HIS A 304 -1.26 -19.51 -9.91
C HIS A 304 -0.01 -20.19 -9.33
N LEU A 305 -0.09 -20.65 -8.07
CA LEU A 305 0.98 -21.41 -7.44
C LEU A 305 1.29 -22.70 -8.22
N GLU A 306 0.28 -23.41 -8.72
CA GLU A 306 0.47 -24.60 -9.58
C GLU A 306 1.33 -24.26 -10.81
N GLN A 307 1.01 -23.18 -11.51
CA GLN A 307 1.77 -22.71 -12.67
C GLN A 307 3.20 -22.32 -12.30
N GLN A 308 3.40 -21.63 -11.17
CA GLN A 308 4.73 -21.24 -10.69
C GLN A 308 5.59 -22.45 -10.32
N LEU A 309 5.02 -23.45 -9.64
CA LEU A 309 5.73 -24.69 -9.33
C LEU A 309 6.13 -25.45 -10.61
N GLN A 310 5.24 -25.52 -11.59
CA GLN A 310 5.53 -26.13 -12.89
C GLN A 310 6.67 -25.42 -13.62
N ARG A 311 6.67 -24.08 -13.66
CA ARG A 311 7.77 -23.27 -14.22
C ARG A 311 9.10 -23.51 -13.51
N ARG A 312 9.08 -23.85 -12.22
CA ARG A 312 10.25 -24.21 -11.41
C ARG A 312 10.69 -25.67 -11.54
N GLY A 313 10.02 -26.45 -12.39
CA GLY A 313 10.40 -27.83 -12.72
C GLY A 313 9.70 -28.91 -11.91
N TRP A 314 8.66 -28.57 -11.13
CA TRP A 314 7.79 -29.57 -10.52
C TRP A 314 6.86 -30.17 -11.58
N ARG A 315 6.82 -31.50 -11.71
CA ARG A 315 6.11 -32.15 -12.82
C ARG A 315 4.67 -32.55 -12.51
N GLU A 316 4.45 -33.19 -11.37
CA GLU A 316 3.14 -33.73 -10.97
C GLU A 316 2.46 -32.82 -9.95
N VAL A 317 2.09 -31.60 -10.35
CA VAL A 317 1.44 -30.63 -9.47
C VAL A 317 -0.03 -30.47 -9.86
N LYS A 318 -0.93 -30.56 -8.89
CA LYS A 318 -2.37 -30.30 -9.11
C LYS A 318 -3.01 -29.57 -7.94
N ALA A 319 -3.69 -28.46 -8.22
CA ALA A 319 -4.58 -27.80 -7.27
C ALA A 319 -5.84 -28.63 -7.02
N GLN A 320 -6.23 -28.76 -5.76
CA GLN A 320 -7.37 -29.55 -5.31
C GLN A 320 -8.05 -28.88 -4.11
N ALA A 321 -9.39 -28.78 -4.16
CA ALA A 321 -10.16 -28.32 -3.01
C ALA A 321 -10.08 -29.32 -1.85
N LEU A 322 -10.03 -28.83 -0.62
CA LEU A 322 -10.13 -29.66 0.58
C LEU A 322 -11.55 -30.25 0.69
N ALA A 323 -11.69 -31.51 0.27
CA ALA A 323 -12.94 -32.25 0.26
C ALA A 323 -13.08 -33.17 1.49
N GLY A 324 -14.08 -34.06 1.49
CA GLY A 324 -14.31 -35.02 2.57
C GLY A 324 -13.36 -36.22 2.61
N GLN A 325 -12.54 -36.41 1.57
CA GLN A 325 -11.57 -37.50 1.47
C GLN A 325 -10.15 -36.97 1.65
N ALA A 326 -9.28 -37.77 2.28
CA ALA A 326 -7.88 -37.42 2.47
C ALA A 326 -7.14 -37.31 1.12
N PRO A 327 -6.35 -36.25 0.88
CA PRO A 327 -5.66 -36.06 -0.39
C PRO A 327 -4.54 -37.10 -0.61
N GLU A 328 -4.31 -37.46 -1.88
CA GLU A 328 -3.47 -38.61 -2.24
C GLU A 328 -2.01 -38.32 -2.62
N GLY A 329 -1.49 -37.10 -2.40
CA GLY A 329 -0.12 -36.72 -2.73
C GLY A 329 0.97 -37.19 -1.75
N GLN A 330 2.22 -37.16 -2.22
CA GLN A 330 3.45 -37.30 -1.41
C GLN A 330 3.88 -35.97 -0.78
N ALA A 331 3.58 -34.86 -1.46
CA ALA A 331 3.82 -33.50 -1.00
C ALA A 331 2.51 -32.68 -1.07
N LEU A 332 2.21 -31.93 -0.02
CA LEU A 332 1.01 -31.11 0.09
C LEU A 332 1.40 -29.66 0.39
N PHE A 333 0.97 -28.72 -0.43
CA PHE A 333 1.00 -27.28 -0.13
C PHE A 333 -0.38 -26.85 0.36
N PHE A 334 -0.45 -26.23 1.53
CA PHE A 334 -1.70 -25.87 2.16
C PHE A 334 -2.05 -24.39 1.95
N LEU A 335 -3.30 -24.15 1.56
CA LEU A 335 -3.90 -22.84 1.39
C LEU A 335 -5.23 -22.81 2.15
N GLY A 336 -5.23 -22.31 3.37
CA GLY A 336 -6.46 -22.22 4.17
C GLY A 336 -6.25 -21.54 5.50
N GLN A 337 -7.21 -21.73 6.40
CA GLN A 337 -7.17 -21.22 7.75
C GLN A 337 -6.87 -22.33 8.75
N THR A 338 -6.73 -21.93 10.01
CA THR A 338 -6.42 -22.81 11.14
C THR A 338 -7.34 -24.03 11.25
N GLU A 339 -8.66 -23.84 11.09
CA GLU A 339 -9.64 -24.93 11.22
C GLU A 339 -9.56 -25.92 10.05
N ASP A 340 -9.27 -25.42 8.85
CA ASP A 340 -9.09 -26.25 7.66
C ASP A 340 -7.81 -27.08 7.74
N PHE A 341 -6.76 -26.54 8.36
CA PHE A 341 -5.53 -27.29 8.62
C PHE A 341 -5.79 -28.46 9.57
N ALA A 342 -6.53 -28.22 10.66
CA ALA A 342 -6.93 -29.28 11.59
C ALA A 342 -7.77 -30.36 10.88
N ARG A 343 -8.69 -29.96 9.99
CA ARG A 343 -9.49 -30.87 9.16
C ARG A 343 -8.59 -31.73 8.26
N LEU A 344 -7.66 -31.11 7.55
CA LEU A 344 -6.70 -31.80 6.66
C LEU A 344 -5.84 -32.81 7.43
N THR A 345 -5.23 -32.40 8.55
CA THR A 345 -4.37 -33.29 9.34
C THR A 345 -5.16 -34.45 9.95
N THR A 346 -6.40 -34.21 10.38
CA THR A 346 -7.29 -35.25 10.90
C THR A 346 -7.65 -36.28 9.84
N GLN A 347 -8.02 -35.84 8.63
CA GLN A 347 -8.32 -36.74 7.51
C GLN A 347 -7.13 -37.62 7.15
N LEU A 348 -5.93 -37.03 7.08
CA LEU A 348 -4.70 -37.78 6.79
C LEU A 348 -4.35 -38.78 7.91
N GLN A 349 -4.58 -38.41 9.17
CA GLN A 349 -4.40 -39.30 10.31
C GLN A 349 -5.36 -40.49 10.29
N GLN A 350 -6.63 -40.28 9.93
CA GLN A 350 -7.64 -41.35 9.86
C GLN A 350 -7.28 -42.44 8.85
N VAL A 351 -6.58 -42.08 7.76
CA VAL A 351 -6.09 -43.02 6.75
C VAL A 351 -4.62 -43.43 6.95
N GLY A 352 -4.00 -43.02 8.07
CA GLY A 352 -2.63 -43.39 8.41
C GLY A 352 -1.54 -42.80 7.50
N ARG A 353 -1.77 -41.63 6.89
CA ARG A 353 -0.84 -40.98 5.95
C ARG A 353 -0.13 -39.77 6.57
N THR A 354 1.16 -39.62 6.27
CA THR A 354 2.01 -38.49 6.67
C THR A 354 2.88 -37.98 5.51
N PRO A 355 2.26 -37.37 4.48
CA PRO A 355 3.00 -36.73 3.40
C PRO A 355 3.85 -35.56 3.91
N TYR A 356 4.75 -35.06 3.07
CA TYR A 356 5.36 -33.76 3.35
C TYR A 356 4.28 -32.68 3.26
N LEU A 357 4.20 -31.81 4.27
CA LEU A 357 3.20 -30.76 4.35
C LEU A 357 3.88 -29.40 4.49
N PHE A 358 3.53 -28.48 3.59
CA PHE A 358 4.08 -27.15 3.46
C PHE A 358 2.96 -26.13 3.73
N ALA A 359 3.17 -25.22 4.67
CA ALA A 359 2.19 -24.17 5.01
C ALA A 359 2.88 -22.88 5.46
N ALA A 360 2.22 -21.74 5.33
CA ALA A 360 2.67 -20.53 6.00
C ALA A 360 2.34 -20.60 7.50
N ALA A 361 3.27 -20.19 8.36
CA ALA A 361 3.13 -20.37 9.80
C ALA A 361 1.89 -19.65 10.37
N ASN A 362 1.52 -18.49 9.81
CA ASN A 362 0.36 -17.71 10.22
C ASN A 362 -0.98 -18.46 9.97
N GLN A 363 -1.03 -19.37 8.99
CA GLN A 363 -2.24 -20.15 8.70
C GLN A 363 -2.51 -21.22 9.77
N VAL A 364 -1.46 -21.75 10.41
CA VAL A 364 -1.52 -23.03 11.15
C VAL A 364 -1.05 -22.97 12.60
N SER A 365 -0.48 -21.83 13.03
CA SER A 365 0.24 -21.68 14.31
C SER A 365 -0.46 -22.26 15.55
N SER A 366 -1.77 -22.06 15.68
CA SER A 366 -2.54 -22.54 16.85
C SER A 366 -2.87 -24.03 16.83
N GLN A 367 -2.74 -24.70 15.67
CA GLN A 367 -2.91 -26.16 15.56
C GLN A 367 -1.60 -26.92 15.78
N LEU A 368 -0.44 -26.28 15.65
CA LEU A 368 0.86 -26.94 15.75
C LEU A 368 1.05 -27.77 17.04
N PRO A 369 0.57 -27.36 18.23
CA PRO A 369 0.67 -28.18 19.44
C PRO A 369 -0.13 -29.50 19.38
N GLN A 370 -1.13 -29.58 18.50
CA GLN A 370 -2.02 -30.74 18.34
C GLN A 370 -1.56 -31.68 17.21
N VAL A 371 -0.55 -31.30 16.44
CA VAL A 371 -0.03 -32.10 15.33
C VAL A 371 0.60 -33.39 15.87
N PRO A 372 0.19 -34.59 15.40
CA PRO A 372 0.73 -35.86 15.89
C PRO A 372 2.25 -36.00 15.68
N ALA A 373 2.92 -36.76 16.55
CA ALA A 373 4.36 -36.98 16.47
C ALA A 373 4.85 -37.61 15.15
N ALA A 374 3.96 -38.32 14.43
CA ALA A 374 4.24 -38.88 13.11
C ALA A 374 4.55 -37.83 12.03
N TRP A 375 4.27 -36.54 12.29
CA TRP A 375 4.60 -35.41 11.44
C TRP A 375 5.98 -34.78 11.73
N SER A 376 6.73 -35.34 12.68
CA SER A 376 8.10 -34.92 12.97
C SER A 376 8.94 -34.94 11.68
N ARG A 377 9.58 -33.80 11.36
CA ARG A 377 10.37 -33.57 10.14
C ARG A 377 9.61 -33.81 8.82
N ARG A 378 8.27 -33.76 8.86
CA ARG A 378 7.36 -33.85 7.71
C ARG A 378 6.54 -32.58 7.48
N LEU A 379 6.37 -31.76 8.52
CA LEU A 379 5.75 -30.44 8.43
C LEU A 379 6.82 -29.35 8.29
N PHE A 380 6.71 -28.54 7.25
CA PHE A 380 7.59 -27.42 6.94
C PHE A 380 6.76 -26.13 6.86
N LEU A 381 7.25 -25.11 7.56
CA LEU A 381 6.56 -23.85 7.77
C LEU A 381 7.38 -22.70 7.20
N ALA A 382 6.72 -21.85 6.43
CA ALA A 382 7.28 -20.57 6.01
C ALA A 382 7.11 -19.54 7.13
N TYR A 383 8.20 -18.91 7.52
CA TYR A 383 8.21 -17.78 8.45
C TYR A 383 8.78 -16.55 7.73
N PRO A 384 8.06 -15.42 7.66
CA PRO A 384 8.58 -14.20 7.02
C PRO A 384 9.81 -13.63 7.74
N PHE A 385 9.92 -13.92 9.03
CA PHE A 385 11.07 -13.62 9.89
C PHE A 385 11.07 -14.59 11.08
N VAL A 386 12.21 -14.75 11.73
CA VAL A 386 12.43 -15.53 12.96
C VAL A 386 13.04 -14.65 14.05
N PRO A 387 13.02 -15.07 15.34
CA PRO A 387 13.62 -14.30 16.42
C PRO A 387 15.11 -13.99 16.26
N ASP A 388 15.84 -14.75 15.42
CA ASP A 388 17.26 -14.51 15.13
C ASP A 388 17.47 -13.30 14.21
N ASP A 389 16.45 -12.87 13.45
CA ASP A 389 16.51 -11.63 12.67
C ASP A 389 16.41 -10.38 13.56
N TRP A 390 16.00 -10.55 14.82
CA TRP A 390 15.76 -9.42 15.70
C TRP A 390 17.07 -8.88 16.27
N THR A 391 17.40 -7.66 15.87
CA THR A 391 18.44 -6.86 16.51
C THR A 391 18.15 -6.68 18.00
N ALA A 392 19.18 -6.40 18.80
CA ALA A 392 19.00 -6.12 20.23
C ALA A 392 18.01 -4.97 20.47
N ALA A 393 18.14 -3.89 19.69
CA ALA A 393 17.24 -2.74 19.76
C ALA A 393 15.80 -3.09 19.37
N GLY A 394 15.60 -3.83 18.27
CA GLY A 394 14.26 -4.25 17.84
C GLY A 394 13.58 -5.16 18.87
N ARG A 395 14.31 -6.14 19.41
CA ARG A 395 13.81 -7.04 20.47
C ARG A 395 13.40 -6.27 21.72
N GLN A 396 14.21 -5.29 22.14
CA GLN A 396 13.89 -4.44 23.27
C GLN A 396 12.65 -3.59 22.97
N ALA A 397 12.60 -2.95 21.80
CA ALA A 397 11.48 -2.10 21.41
C ALA A 397 10.13 -2.86 21.36
N LEU A 398 10.14 -4.10 20.85
CA LEU A 398 8.96 -4.96 20.84
C LEU A 398 8.58 -5.44 22.25
N THR A 399 9.55 -5.74 23.10
CA THR A 399 9.32 -6.08 24.52
C THR A 399 8.68 -4.92 25.26
N ASP A 400 9.19 -3.71 25.09
CA ASP A 400 8.68 -2.52 25.74
C ASP A 400 7.26 -2.18 25.28
N LEU A 401 6.97 -2.36 23.99
CA LEU A 401 5.61 -2.24 23.46
C LEU A 401 4.66 -3.24 24.12
N ARG A 402 5.08 -4.51 24.22
CA ARG A 402 4.28 -5.55 24.85
C ARG A 402 3.96 -5.23 26.30
N LEU A 403 4.95 -4.76 27.05
CA LEU A 403 4.77 -4.33 28.44
C LEU A 403 3.81 -3.15 28.58
N ARG A 404 3.94 -2.11 27.76
CA ARG A 404 3.05 -0.93 27.81
C ARG A 404 1.61 -1.24 27.45
N GLN A 405 1.40 -2.17 26.51
CA GLN A 405 0.08 -2.50 25.98
C GLN A 405 -0.53 -3.76 26.60
N GLY A 406 0.16 -4.43 27.52
CA GLY A 406 -0.30 -5.69 28.12
C GLY A 406 -0.40 -6.84 27.11
N LEU A 407 0.42 -6.81 26.05
CA LEU A 407 0.47 -7.86 25.04
C LEU A 407 1.46 -8.95 25.44
N ASP A 408 1.20 -10.17 25.00
CA ASP A 408 2.13 -11.29 25.11
C ASP A 408 2.77 -11.64 23.75
N GLY A 409 3.46 -12.78 23.67
CA GLY A 409 4.10 -13.24 22.43
C GLY A 409 3.15 -13.79 21.37
N ARG A 410 1.86 -13.96 21.68
CA ARG A 410 0.88 -14.48 20.70
C ARG A 410 0.68 -13.48 19.58
N GLN A 411 0.40 -14.00 18.39
CA GLN A 411 0.22 -13.17 17.18
C GLN A 411 1.44 -12.29 16.88
N GLY A 412 2.66 -12.77 17.18
CA GLY A 412 3.90 -12.02 16.97
C GLY A 412 4.08 -11.53 15.53
N VAL A 413 3.66 -12.30 14.52
CA VAL A 413 3.67 -11.87 13.10
C VAL A 413 2.79 -10.64 12.88
N LEU A 414 1.60 -10.61 13.48
CA LEU A 414 0.68 -9.48 13.37
C LEU A 414 1.24 -8.23 14.07
N GLN A 415 1.87 -8.40 15.23
CA GLN A 415 2.54 -7.31 15.94
C GLN A 415 3.68 -6.71 15.11
N VAL A 416 4.56 -7.55 14.55
CA VAL A 416 5.71 -7.09 13.76
C VAL A 416 5.27 -6.52 12.41
N SER A 417 4.27 -7.10 11.73
CA SER A 417 3.72 -6.55 10.49
C SER A 417 3.19 -5.12 10.71
N THR A 418 2.36 -4.94 11.74
CA THR A 418 1.78 -3.63 12.10
C THR A 418 2.88 -2.63 12.51
N TRP A 419 3.90 -3.09 13.25
CA TRP A 419 5.07 -2.27 13.58
C TRP A 419 5.78 -1.76 12.33
N CYS A 420 6.06 -2.66 11.38
CA CYS A 420 6.72 -2.33 10.13
C CYS A 420 5.87 -1.36 9.31
N ALA A 421 4.55 -1.55 9.23
CA ALA A 421 3.66 -0.64 8.53
C ALA A 421 3.75 0.80 9.05
N VAL A 422 3.72 1.00 10.37
CA VAL A 422 3.87 2.34 10.99
C VAL A 422 5.27 2.91 10.74
N GLN A 423 6.31 2.07 10.79
CA GLN A 423 7.68 2.50 10.52
C GLN A 423 7.84 2.97 9.06
N LEU A 424 7.38 2.19 8.09
CA LEU A 424 7.45 2.52 6.67
C LEU A 424 6.69 3.82 6.36
N LEU A 425 5.48 3.97 6.89
CA LEU A 425 4.70 5.21 6.77
C LEU A 425 5.48 6.40 7.35
N GLY A 426 6.03 6.23 8.55
CA GLY A 426 6.80 7.27 9.23
C GLY A 426 8.05 7.69 8.45
N ASP A 427 8.81 6.73 7.96
CA ASP A 427 10.03 6.97 7.18
C ASP A 427 9.72 7.62 5.83
N ALA A 428 8.67 7.16 5.14
CA ALA A 428 8.22 7.77 3.89
C ALA A 428 7.76 9.22 4.11
N LEU A 429 6.89 9.49 5.10
CA LEU A 429 6.43 10.84 5.40
C LEU A 429 7.57 11.78 5.83
N LYS A 430 8.55 11.28 6.58
CA LYS A 430 9.78 12.03 6.92
C LYS A 430 10.55 12.43 5.66
N ARG A 431 10.70 11.52 4.69
CA ARG A 431 11.36 11.80 3.39
C ARG A 431 10.57 12.79 2.53
N VAL A 432 9.23 12.70 2.54
CA VAL A 432 8.35 13.59 1.76
C VAL A 432 8.46 15.05 2.19
N GLY A 433 8.55 15.32 3.50
CA GLY A 433 8.59 16.70 4.00
C GLY A 433 7.23 17.25 4.43
N ARG A 434 7.18 18.57 4.64
CA ARG A 434 5.97 19.28 5.08
C ARG A 434 4.85 19.30 4.02
N ASP A 435 5.19 19.19 2.74
CA ASP A 435 4.23 19.25 1.63
C ASP A 435 3.75 17.85 1.24
N ALA A 436 3.23 17.12 2.22
CA ALA A 436 2.76 15.76 2.05
C ALA A 436 1.53 15.66 1.14
N SER A 437 1.59 14.73 0.19
CA SER A 437 0.49 14.30 -0.66
C SER A 437 0.55 12.78 -0.82
N ARG A 438 -0.57 12.15 -1.16
CA ARG A 438 -0.67 10.70 -1.39
C ARG A 438 0.25 10.26 -2.53
N GLU A 439 0.36 11.08 -3.57
CA GLU A 439 1.30 10.86 -4.68
C GLU A 439 2.76 10.83 -4.19
N LYS A 440 3.16 11.83 -3.38
CA LYS A 440 4.52 11.87 -2.82
C LYS A 440 4.77 10.75 -1.83
N LEU A 441 3.75 10.33 -1.07
CA LEU A 441 3.85 9.17 -0.18
C LEU A 441 4.12 7.89 -0.99
N ILE A 442 3.39 7.64 -2.07
CA ILE A 442 3.64 6.49 -2.97
C ILE A 442 5.07 6.55 -3.52
N GLN A 443 5.50 7.69 -4.08
CA GLN A 443 6.85 7.87 -4.61
C GLN A 443 7.93 7.61 -3.53
N ALA A 444 7.71 8.08 -2.30
CA ALA A 444 8.63 7.87 -1.19
C ALA A 444 8.67 6.41 -0.73
N LEU A 445 7.52 5.72 -0.70
CA LEU A 445 7.43 4.30 -0.38
C LEU A 445 8.13 3.45 -1.46
N GLU A 446 7.94 3.75 -2.74
CA GLU A 446 8.63 3.07 -3.85
C GLU A 446 10.16 3.26 -3.80
N GLY A 447 10.65 4.38 -3.26
CA GLY A 447 12.07 4.65 -3.05
C GLY A 447 12.65 4.10 -1.74
N LEU A 448 11.90 3.29 -0.99
CA LEU A 448 12.42 2.62 0.20
C LEU A 448 13.22 1.38 -0.19
N HIS A 449 14.50 1.37 0.15
CA HIS A 449 15.41 0.24 -0.05
C HIS A 449 16.14 -0.05 1.27
N ASP A 450 16.39 -1.33 1.52
CA ASP A 450 17.14 -1.86 2.68
C ASP A 450 16.72 -1.27 4.04
N VAL A 451 15.41 -1.07 4.23
CA VAL A 451 14.85 -0.50 5.46
C VAL A 451 15.06 -1.49 6.62
N GLN A 452 15.88 -1.08 7.58
CA GLN A 452 16.17 -1.83 8.80
C GLN A 452 15.06 -1.61 9.84
N THR A 453 14.17 -2.57 9.99
CA THR A 453 13.12 -2.55 11.02
C THR A 453 13.64 -3.01 12.39
N GLY A 454 14.73 -3.79 12.37
CA GLY A 454 15.29 -4.47 13.53
C GLY A 454 14.50 -5.69 13.99
N LEU A 455 13.41 -6.05 13.29
CA LEU A 455 12.48 -7.15 13.62
C LEU A 455 12.23 -8.11 12.45
N THR A 456 12.73 -7.80 11.26
CA THR A 456 12.61 -8.57 10.02
C THR A 456 13.92 -8.48 9.25
N PRO A 457 14.13 -9.33 8.23
CA PRO A 457 15.05 -9.02 7.16
C PRO A 457 14.77 -7.62 6.55
N PRO A 458 15.74 -6.98 5.90
CA PRO A 458 15.58 -5.63 5.36
C PRO A 458 14.42 -5.53 4.37
N LEU A 459 13.57 -4.52 4.55
CA LEU A 459 12.42 -4.30 3.66
C LEU A 459 12.83 -3.44 2.46
N SER A 460 12.41 -3.84 1.27
CA SER A 460 12.64 -3.06 0.05
C SER A 460 11.40 -3.02 -0.82
N PHE A 461 11.13 -1.85 -1.38
CA PHE A 461 10.08 -1.59 -2.35
C PHE A 461 10.68 -1.05 -3.65
N GLY A 462 9.84 -0.87 -4.65
CA GLY A 462 10.23 -0.33 -5.95
C GLY A 462 9.00 -0.03 -6.80
N PRO A 463 9.16 0.64 -7.96
CA PRO A 463 8.08 0.74 -8.93
C PRO A 463 7.56 -0.67 -9.29
N GLY A 464 6.27 -0.92 -9.03
CA GLY A 464 5.64 -2.23 -9.24
C GLY A 464 5.90 -3.28 -8.16
N ARG A 465 6.88 -3.09 -7.27
CA ARG A 465 7.14 -3.98 -6.13
C ARG A 465 6.41 -3.48 -4.89
N ARG A 466 5.32 -4.16 -4.54
CA ARG A 466 4.37 -3.79 -3.46
C ARG A 466 4.51 -4.61 -2.18
N GLN A 467 5.41 -5.58 -2.16
CA GLN A 467 5.76 -6.34 -0.97
C GLN A 467 7.21 -6.04 -0.54
N GLY A 468 7.38 -5.72 0.74
CA GLY A 468 8.66 -5.35 1.34
C GLY A 468 9.63 -6.53 1.42
N LEU A 469 9.11 -7.72 1.71
CA LEU A 469 9.81 -9.00 1.67
C LEU A 469 9.30 -9.83 0.49
N ALA A 470 10.14 -10.71 -0.03
CA ALA A 470 9.83 -11.53 -1.20
C ALA A 470 10.13 -13.01 -0.97
N GLY A 471 10.14 -13.46 0.28
CA GLY A 471 10.45 -14.85 0.61
C GLY A 471 10.29 -15.14 2.10
N ALA A 472 10.78 -16.29 2.54
CA ALA A 472 10.64 -16.74 3.92
C ALA A 472 11.83 -17.58 4.39
N HIS A 473 11.97 -17.67 5.71
CA HIS A 473 12.69 -18.78 6.36
C HIS A 473 11.88 -20.05 6.25
N VAL A 474 12.56 -21.19 6.24
CA VAL A 474 11.92 -22.50 6.34
C VAL A 474 12.23 -23.13 7.69
N VAL A 475 11.18 -23.50 8.41
CA VAL A 475 11.25 -24.11 9.74
C VAL A 475 10.55 -25.46 9.70
N THR A 476 11.16 -26.49 10.26
CA THR A 476 10.49 -27.79 10.47
C THR A 476 10.22 -28.01 11.95
N LEU A 477 9.33 -28.96 12.24
CA LEU A 477 8.98 -29.36 13.59
C LEU A 477 9.62 -30.70 13.93
N GLU A 478 10.26 -30.77 15.09
CA GLU A 478 10.68 -32.03 15.71
C GLU A 478 9.81 -32.32 16.94
N MET A 479 9.47 -33.60 17.16
CA MET A 479 8.58 -34.09 18.22
C MET A 479 9.28 -35.20 19.03
N PRO A 480 8.95 -35.46 20.32
CA PRO A 480 7.77 -35.01 21.08
C PRO A 480 7.83 -33.55 21.58
N GLY A 481 6.71 -32.82 21.41
CA GLY A 481 6.56 -31.38 21.67
C GLY A 481 7.13 -30.55 20.52
N PRO A 482 6.41 -29.59 19.93
CA PRO A 482 6.88 -28.92 18.71
C PRO A 482 8.13 -28.08 19.00
N VAL A 483 9.30 -28.66 18.77
CA VAL A 483 10.58 -27.95 18.73
C VAL A 483 10.73 -27.42 17.32
N PHE A 484 10.77 -26.09 17.21
CA PHE A 484 10.94 -25.40 15.93
C PHE A 484 12.42 -25.40 15.56
N TYR A 485 12.76 -26.01 14.43
CA TYR A 485 14.12 -26.09 13.92
C TYR A 485 14.22 -25.35 12.58
N PRO A 486 14.91 -24.20 12.52
CA PRO A 486 15.19 -23.52 11.26
C PRO A 486 16.06 -24.41 10.37
N VAL A 487 15.58 -24.70 9.16
CA VAL A 487 16.30 -25.53 8.17
C VAL A 487 16.78 -24.73 6.96
N ALA A 488 16.21 -23.54 6.73
CA ALA A 488 16.73 -22.57 5.79
C ALA A 488 16.54 -21.14 6.31
N ALA A 489 17.59 -20.33 6.18
CA ALA A 489 17.51 -18.89 6.41
C ALA A 489 16.65 -18.20 5.35
N TYR A 490 16.22 -16.97 5.63
CA TYR A 490 15.47 -16.15 4.66
C TYR A 490 16.24 -16.05 3.35
N ARG A 491 15.50 -16.29 2.27
CA ARG A 491 15.97 -16.02 0.92
C ARG A 491 14.81 -15.45 0.11
N PRO A 492 15.02 -14.34 -0.63
CA PRO A 492 14.05 -13.89 -1.61
C PRO A 492 13.82 -14.97 -2.67
N VAL A 493 12.57 -15.21 -3.01
CA VAL A 493 12.18 -16.02 -4.15
C VAL A 493 12.67 -15.32 -5.41
N ALA A 494 13.49 -16.01 -6.20
CA ALA A 494 13.97 -15.44 -7.46
C ALA A 494 12.79 -15.28 -8.43
N GLU A 495 12.69 -14.12 -9.08
CA GLU A 495 11.76 -13.94 -10.20
C GLU A 495 12.17 -14.89 -11.33
N VAL A 496 11.23 -15.75 -11.75
CA VAL A 496 11.40 -16.56 -12.95
C VAL A 496 10.95 -15.68 -14.11
N ASN A 497 11.90 -15.00 -14.76
CA ASN A 497 11.59 -14.20 -15.95
C ASN A 497 10.84 -15.06 -16.97
N GLU A 498 9.72 -14.56 -17.49
CA GLU A 498 9.13 -15.13 -18.70
C GLU A 498 10.11 -14.88 -19.86
N PRO A 499 10.41 -15.89 -20.70
CA PRO A 499 11.23 -15.72 -21.88
C PRO A 499 10.62 -14.81 -22.94
#